data_AF-Q3J9I7-F1
#
_entry.id   AF-Q3J9I7-F1
#
_cell.length_a   1.000
_cell.length_b   1.000
_cell.length_c   1.000
_cell.angle_alpha   90.00
_cell.angle_beta   90.00
_cell.angle_gamma   90.00
#
_symmetry.space_group_name_H-M   'P 1'
#
loop_
_entity.id
_entity.type
_entity.pdbx_description
1 polymer ?
#
loop_
_entity_poly.entity_id
_entity_poly.type
_entity_poly.pdbx_seq_one_letter_code
_entity_poly.pdbx_strand_id
1 'polypeptide(L)'
;MNYGYGDDTHKMLGVWSVSILAPVVAGMGISDFVSYTSIKDDGRVWGRRAFNSNTLTLAEHIGDGQYLSITSVNESEYMMAIYRFRGLNRIVGLTLIFNNSKDGGDAVSDILDHGLLFLGNRNANSSDVSTKSAHQEKDDSAELDAIYAEMKRSMDIGAINKALDAVKF
;
A
#
# COMPACT_ATOMS: atom_id res chain seq x y z
N MET A 1 -9.23 -8.75 -26.13
CA MET A 1 -8.18 -9.62 -25.55
C MET A 1 -8.44 -9.66 -24.05
N ASN A 2 -9.14 -10.69 -23.56
CA ASN A 2 -9.47 -10.86 -22.15
C ASN A 2 -8.29 -11.58 -21.49
N TYR A 3 -7.38 -10.83 -20.89
CA TYR A 3 -6.43 -11.42 -19.95
C TYR A 3 -7.20 -11.79 -18.68
N GLY A 4 -7.59 -13.06 -18.59
CA GLY A 4 -7.93 -13.68 -17.32
C GLY A 4 -6.66 -13.75 -16.49
N TYR A 5 -6.33 -12.66 -15.81
CA TYR A 5 -5.34 -12.69 -14.75
C TYR A 5 -5.92 -13.57 -13.64
N GLY A 6 -5.08 -14.47 -13.13
CA GLY A 6 -5.37 -15.25 -11.93
C GLY A 6 -5.65 -14.36 -10.72
N ASP A 7 -5.60 -14.99 -9.56
CA ASP A 7 -5.83 -14.42 -8.23
C ASP A 7 -5.58 -12.90 -8.14
N ASP A 8 -6.52 -12.14 -7.55
CA ASP A 8 -6.65 -10.67 -7.65
C ASP A 8 -5.33 -9.90 -7.41
N THR A 9 -4.41 -10.51 -6.67
CA THR A 9 -3.03 -10.11 -6.44
C THR A 9 -2.27 -9.75 -7.72
N HIS A 10 -2.50 -10.42 -8.86
CA HIS A 10 -1.83 -10.07 -10.12
C HIS A 10 -2.23 -8.68 -10.66
N LYS A 11 -3.40 -8.17 -10.27
CA LYS A 11 -3.84 -6.81 -10.63
C LYS A 11 -2.93 -5.75 -10.01
N MET A 12 -2.23 -6.07 -8.91
CA MET A 12 -1.31 -5.15 -8.22
C MET A 12 -0.10 -4.79 -9.06
N LEU A 13 0.37 -5.68 -9.94
CA LEU A 13 1.62 -5.47 -10.68
C LEU A 13 1.57 -4.22 -11.57
N GLY A 14 2.69 -3.52 -11.71
CA GLY A 14 2.82 -2.30 -12.51
C GLY A 14 2.88 -1.03 -11.66
N VAL A 15 2.80 0.11 -12.34
CA VAL A 15 3.00 1.44 -11.73
C VAL A 15 1.66 2.06 -11.39
N TRP A 16 1.52 2.50 -10.14
CA TRP A 16 0.34 3.14 -9.57
C TRP A 16 0.66 4.57 -9.20
N SER A 17 -0.10 5.53 -9.72
CA SER A 17 -0.12 6.87 -9.16
C SER A 17 -1.06 6.88 -7.96
N VAL A 18 -0.56 7.26 -6.79
CA VAL A 18 -1.29 7.30 -5.51
C VAL A 18 -1.50 8.76 -5.13
N SER A 19 -2.73 9.15 -4.79
CA SER A 19 -3.09 10.49 -4.36
C SER A 19 -3.75 10.43 -2.98
N ILE A 20 -3.19 11.15 -2.01
CA ILE A 20 -3.78 11.27 -0.67
C ILE A 20 -4.68 12.50 -0.64
N LEU A 21 -5.93 12.33 -0.22
CA LEU A 21 -6.92 13.40 -0.09
C LEU A 21 -6.96 13.86 1.37
N ALA A 22 -6.19 14.90 1.70
CA ALA A 22 -6.23 15.54 3.00
C ALA A 22 -7.10 16.81 2.96
N PRO A 23 -8.01 17.03 3.92
CA PRO A 23 -8.90 18.19 3.93
C PRO A 23 -8.23 19.53 4.30
N VAL A 24 -6.92 19.55 4.58
CA VAL A 24 -6.29 20.65 5.33
C VAL A 24 -5.79 21.79 4.43
N VAL A 25 -5.64 21.61 3.11
CA VAL A 25 -5.21 22.69 2.21
C VAL A 25 -5.90 22.55 0.87
N ALA A 26 -6.47 23.65 0.38
CA ALA A 26 -7.14 23.75 -0.92
C ALA A 26 -6.41 22.97 -2.04
N GLY A 27 -7.02 21.87 -2.49
CA GLY A 27 -6.81 21.32 -3.82
C GLY A 27 -5.48 20.66 -4.16
N MET A 28 -4.59 20.37 -3.20
CA MET A 28 -3.35 19.62 -3.50
C MET A 28 -3.33 18.26 -2.81
N GLY A 29 -3.65 17.21 -3.58
CA GLY A 29 -3.28 15.86 -3.18
C GLY A 29 -1.76 15.68 -3.32
N ILE A 30 -1.12 15.05 -2.35
CA ILE A 30 0.25 14.56 -2.55
C ILE A 30 0.12 13.37 -3.50
N SER A 31 0.61 13.53 -4.73
CA SER A 31 0.65 12.45 -5.72
C SER A 31 2.02 11.79 -5.72
N ASP A 32 2.02 10.47 -5.62
CA ASP A 32 3.20 9.61 -5.59
C ASP A 32 3.08 8.51 -6.64
N PHE A 33 4.16 7.76 -6.85
CA PHE A 33 4.17 6.54 -7.64
C PHE A 33 4.70 5.36 -6.84
N VAL A 34 3.96 4.25 -6.87
CA VAL A 34 4.39 2.96 -6.36
C VAL A 34 4.41 1.96 -7.52
N SER A 35 5.52 1.27 -7.71
CA SER A 35 5.70 0.26 -8.74
C SER A 35 5.80 -1.11 -8.10
N TYR A 36 4.79 -1.96 -8.26
CA TYR A 36 4.81 -3.35 -7.82
C TYR A 36 5.38 -4.23 -8.94
N THR A 37 6.50 -4.91 -8.70
CA THR A 37 7.30 -5.56 -9.75
C THR A 37 7.32 -7.08 -9.64
N SER A 38 7.06 -7.65 -8.47
CA SER A 38 7.11 -9.10 -8.28
C SER A 38 6.09 -9.60 -7.26
N ILE A 39 5.64 -10.83 -7.45
CA ILE A 39 4.87 -11.60 -6.47
C ILE A 39 5.81 -12.69 -5.94
N LYS A 40 5.90 -12.83 -4.62
CA LYS A 40 6.70 -13.85 -3.94
C LYS A 40 5.88 -15.13 -3.75
N ASP A 41 6.56 -16.23 -3.39
CA ASP A 41 5.94 -17.55 -3.22
C ASP A 41 4.86 -17.59 -2.12
N ASP A 42 4.93 -16.68 -1.16
CA ASP A 42 3.95 -16.51 -0.08
C ASP A 42 2.77 -15.58 -0.46
N GLY A 43 2.67 -15.19 -1.73
CA GLY A 43 1.60 -14.34 -2.24
C GLY A 43 1.80 -12.85 -2.02
N ARG A 44 2.90 -12.43 -1.38
CA ARG A 44 3.23 -11.03 -1.14
C ARG A 44 3.70 -10.35 -2.41
N VAL A 45 3.26 -9.12 -2.63
CA VAL A 45 3.62 -8.28 -3.77
C VAL A 45 4.65 -7.25 -3.34
N TRP A 46 5.82 -7.30 -3.96
CA TRP A 46 6.91 -6.39 -3.67
C TRP A 46 7.02 -5.34 -4.76
N GLY A 47 7.37 -4.14 -4.34
CA GLY A 47 7.49 -2.99 -5.19
C GLY A 47 8.39 -1.92 -4.62
N ARG A 48 8.42 -0.77 -5.30
CA ARG A 48 9.14 0.40 -4.85
C ARG A 48 8.34 1.67 -5.03
N ARG A 49 8.49 2.58 -4.08
CA ARG A 49 7.93 3.93 -4.15
C ARG A 49 8.98 4.88 -4.70
N ALA A 50 8.57 5.78 -5.59
CA ALA A 50 9.48 6.67 -6.30
C ALA A 50 9.75 8.02 -5.58
N PHE A 51 8.90 8.43 -4.65
CA PHE A 51 9.03 9.74 -3.99
C PHE A 51 10.16 9.78 -2.97
N ASN A 52 11.14 10.64 -3.24
CA ASN A 52 12.24 11.05 -2.34
C ASN A 52 13.20 9.99 -1.80
N SER A 53 12.97 8.71 -2.06
CA SER A 53 13.89 7.61 -1.78
C SER A 53 13.27 6.37 -2.41
N ASN A 54 14.04 5.64 -3.22
CA ASN A 54 13.56 4.42 -3.90
C ASN A 54 13.33 3.29 -2.88
N THR A 55 12.29 3.42 -2.07
CA THR A 55 12.03 2.65 -0.84
C THR A 55 11.22 1.41 -1.14
N LEU A 56 11.50 0.33 -0.41
CA LEU A 56 10.76 -0.92 -0.52
C LEU A 56 9.30 -0.69 -0.10
N THR A 57 8.40 -1.24 -0.91
CA THR A 57 6.96 -1.33 -0.61
C THR A 57 6.55 -2.78 -0.66
N LEU A 58 5.84 -3.20 0.37
CA LEU A 58 5.22 -4.51 0.48
C LEU A 58 3.71 -4.34 0.41
N ALA A 59 3.02 -5.21 -0.31
CA ALA A 59 1.57 -5.36 -0.25
C ALA A 59 1.18 -6.83 -0.15
N GLU A 60 0.12 -7.11 0.61
CA GLU A 60 -0.40 -8.46 0.78
C GLU A 60 -1.92 -8.41 0.91
N HIS A 61 -2.57 -9.47 0.44
CA HIS A 61 -4.00 -9.70 0.58
C HIS A 61 -4.35 -10.08 2.02
N ILE A 62 -5.33 -9.41 2.61
CA ILE A 62 -5.69 -9.57 4.04
C ILE A 62 -7.12 -10.08 4.27
N GLY A 63 -7.93 -10.22 3.22
CA GLY A 63 -9.34 -10.58 3.33
C GLY A 63 -10.02 -10.63 1.97
N ASP A 64 -11.36 -10.66 1.89
CA ASP A 64 -12.12 -10.69 0.64
C ASP A 64 -11.92 -9.45 -0.26
N GLY A 65 -10.79 -9.38 -0.95
CA GLY A 65 -10.39 -8.32 -1.89
C GLY A 65 -9.68 -7.12 -1.27
N GLN A 66 -9.37 -7.16 0.04
CA GLN A 66 -8.61 -6.11 0.72
C GLN A 66 -7.11 -6.40 0.70
N TYR A 67 -6.34 -5.34 0.67
CA TYR A 67 -4.89 -5.36 0.70
C TYR A 67 -4.38 -4.41 1.78
N LEU A 68 -3.37 -4.87 2.51
CA LEU A 68 -2.52 -4.02 3.33
C LEU A 68 -1.23 -3.76 2.54
N SER A 69 -0.81 -2.51 2.43
CA SER A 69 0.55 -2.17 2.00
C SER A 69 1.28 -1.36 3.04
N ILE A 70 2.59 -1.58 3.13
CA ILE A 70 3.51 -0.82 3.97
C ILE A 70 4.67 -0.36 3.10
N THR A 71 5.02 0.91 3.25
CA THR A 71 6.13 1.54 2.57
C THR A 71 6.99 2.29 3.58
N SER A 72 8.31 2.07 3.58
CA SER A 72 9.21 2.95 4.32
C SER A 72 9.17 4.36 3.71
N VAL A 73 9.00 5.38 4.53
CA VAL A 73 9.06 6.79 4.12
C VAL A 73 10.47 7.33 4.38
N ASN A 74 11.01 7.02 5.56
CA ASN A 74 12.39 7.28 5.99
C ASN A 74 12.80 6.24 7.06
N GLU A 75 13.94 6.46 7.72
CA GLU A 75 14.51 5.54 8.73
C GLU A 75 13.60 5.28 9.94
N SER A 76 12.56 6.09 10.18
CA SER A 76 11.71 5.98 11.37
C SER A 76 10.21 6.04 11.11
N GLU A 77 9.81 6.33 9.86
CA GLU A 77 8.41 6.52 9.48
C GLU A 77 8.02 5.59 8.35
N TYR A 78 6.81 5.05 8.47
CA TYR A 78 6.21 4.14 7.51
C TYR A 78 4.85 4.67 7.12
N MET A 79 4.52 4.50 5.84
CA MET A 79 3.18 4.70 5.34
C MET A 79 2.49 3.35 5.28
N MET A 80 1.38 3.21 5.99
CA MET A 80 0.47 2.09 5.87
C MET A 80 -0.71 2.49 4.99
N ALA A 81 -1.17 1.59 4.13
CA ALA A 81 -2.43 1.76 3.41
C ALA A 81 -3.26 0.48 3.43
N ILE A 82 -4.57 0.61 3.65
CA ILE A 82 -5.54 -0.48 3.55
C ILE A 82 -6.52 -0.14 2.44
N TYR A 83 -6.67 -1.00 1.44
CA TYR A 83 -7.44 -0.68 0.23
C TYR A 83 -8.05 -1.89 -0.47
N ARG A 84 -8.92 -1.60 -1.43
CA ARG A 84 -9.49 -2.57 -2.38
C ARG A 84 -9.35 -2.08 -3.81
N PHE A 85 -9.41 -3.02 -4.75
CA PHE A 85 -9.60 -2.68 -6.15
C PHE A 85 -11.01 -2.16 -6.42
N ARG A 86 -11.10 -1.12 -7.25
CA ARG A 86 -12.33 -0.61 -7.86
C ARG A 86 -12.20 -0.75 -9.37
N GLY A 87 -12.49 -1.94 -9.87
CA GLY A 87 -12.22 -2.30 -11.27
C GLY A 87 -10.75 -2.66 -11.49
N LEU A 88 -10.28 -2.62 -12.75
CA LEU A 88 -8.97 -3.16 -13.12
C LEU A 88 -7.79 -2.21 -12.85
N ASN A 89 -8.02 -0.90 -12.85
CA ASN A 89 -6.96 0.11 -12.88
C ASN A 89 -7.11 1.16 -11.78
N ARG A 90 -7.90 0.89 -10.75
CA ARG A 90 -8.13 1.82 -9.64
C ARG A 90 -8.12 1.09 -8.31
N ILE A 91 -7.49 1.69 -7.32
CA ILE A 91 -7.53 1.28 -5.92
C ILE A 91 -8.07 2.43 -5.08
N VAL A 92 -8.78 2.10 -4.01
CA VAL A 92 -9.34 3.08 -3.06
C VAL A 92 -9.16 2.55 -1.65
N GLY A 93 -8.80 3.42 -0.72
CA GLY A 93 -8.62 2.99 0.65
C GLY A 93 -8.23 4.10 1.60
N LEU A 94 -7.72 3.70 2.75
CA LEU A 94 -7.24 4.60 3.80
C LEU A 94 -5.72 4.49 3.89
N THR A 95 -5.06 5.57 4.30
CA THR A 95 -3.62 5.63 4.52
C THR A 95 -3.28 6.39 5.80
N LEU A 96 -2.20 6.00 6.46
CA LEU A 96 -1.66 6.65 7.66
C LEU A 96 -0.13 6.61 7.61
N ILE A 97 0.52 7.68 8.07
CA ILE A 97 1.97 7.67 8.34
C ILE A 97 2.14 7.52 9.86
N PHE A 98 2.95 6.56 10.28
CA PHE A 98 3.19 6.24 11.69
C PHE A 98 4.69 5.97 11.95
N ASN A 99 5.08 6.00 13.22
CA ASN A 99 6.46 5.71 13.64
C ASN A 99 6.51 4.35 14.37
N ASN A 100 7.40 3.46 13.93
CA ASN A 100 7.54 2.10 14.45
C ASN A 100 7.95 2.05 15.95
N SER A 101 8.57 3.12 16.46
CA SER A 101 9.08 3.17 17.85
C SER A 101 8.04 3.59 18.90
N LYS A 102 6.85 4.07 18.51
CA LYS A 102 5.84 4.60 19.44
C LYS A 102 4.44 4.00 19.29
N ASP A 103 4.07 3.52 18.10
CA ASP A 103 2.65 3.27 17.74
C ASP A 103 2.39 1.86 17.18
N GLY A 104 3.36 0.94 17.29
CA GLY A 104 3.35 -0.35 16.57
C GLY A 104 2.15 -1.28 16.84
N GLY A 105 1.48 -1.15 17.99
CA GLY A 105 0.30 -1.97 18.33
C GLY A 105 -1.03 -1.44 17.76
N ASP A 106 -1.16 -0.12 17.64
CA ASP A 106 -2.46 0.55 17.40
C ASP A 106 -2.61 1.11 15.98
N ALA A 107 -1.57 1.02 15.14
CA ALA A 107 -1.56 1.59 13.79
C ALA A 107 -2.80 1.20 12.94
N VAL A 108 -3.28 -0.06 13.06
CA VAL A 108 -4.49 -0.53 12.35
C VAL A 108 -5.77 0.10 12.90
N SER A 109 -5.87 0.36 14.20
CA SER A 109 -7.00 1.11 14.74
C SER A 109 -6.92 2.57 14.27
N ASP A 110 -5.74 3.17 14.35
CA ASP A 110 -5.52 4.57 13.99
C ASP A 110 -5.84 4.87 12.53
N ILE A 111 -5.50 3.96 11.59
CA ILE A 111 -5.86 4.15 10.18
C ILE A 111 -7.37 4.03 9.96
N LEU A 112 -8.10 3.26 10.77
CA LEU A 112 -9.54 3.13 10.65
C LEU A 112 -10.27 4.34 11.23
N ASP A 113 -9.74 4.92 12.31
CA ASP A 113 -10.34 6.07 13.00
C ASP A 113 -9.91 7.42 12.41
N HIS A 114 -8.67 7.50 11.92
CA HIS A 114 -7.99 8.74 11.54
C HIS A 114 -7.30 8.68 10.18
N GLY A 115 -7.38 7.55 9.49
CA GLY A 115 -6.75 7.38 8.19
C GLY A 115 -7.27 8.39 7.17
N LEU A 116 -6.34 8.89 6.35
CA LEU A 116 -6.66 9.75 5.23
C LEU A 116 -7.12 8.91 4.06
N LEU A 117 -8.08 9.45 3.31
CA LEU A 117 -8.53 8.82 2.09
C LEU A 117 -7.42 8.84 1.04
N PHE A 118 -7.20 7.73 0.37
CA PHE A 118 -6.30 7.69 -0.78
C PHE A 118 -6.92 7.01 -1.99
N LEU A 119 -6.50 7.48 -3.16
CA LEU A 119 -6.89 6.99 -4.48
C LEU A 119 -5.65 6.58 -5.25
N GLY A 120 -5.65 5.38 -5.83
CA GLY A 120 -4.62 4.96 -6.75
C GLY A 120 -5.16 4.70 -8.13
N ASN A 121 -4.47 5.15 -9.18
CA ASN A 121 -4.76 4.80 -10.56
C ASN A 121 -3.54 4.13 -11.20
N ARG A 122 -3.76 3.03 -11.90
CA ARG A 122 -2.70 2.31 -12.62
C ARG A 122 -2.33 3.08 -13.88
N ASN A 123 -1.05 3.36 -14.05
CA ASN A 123 -0.53 3.97 -15.27
C ASN A 123 -0.45 2.92 -16.37
N ALA A 124 -0.96 3.26 -17.56
CA ALA A 124 -0.88 2.41 -18.74
C ALA A 124 0.55 2.29 -19.30
N ASN A 125 1.40 3.29 -19.04
CA ASN A 125 2.82 3.26 -19.42
C ASN A 125 3.66 2.64 -18.30
N SER A 126 4.07 1.39 -18.53
CA SER A 126 4.94 0.60 -17.66
C SER A 126 6.42 0.91 -17.87
N SER A 127 6.80 2.17 -18.08
CA SER A 127 8.22 2.53 -17.99
C SER A 127 8.60 2.34 -16.53
N ASP A 128 9.13 1.15 -16.23
CA ASP A 128 9.48 0.70 -14.90
C ASP A 128 10.17 1.84 -14.14
N VAL A 129 9.79 2.00 -12.87
CA VAL A 129 10.67 2.65 -11.90
C VAL A 129 11.80 1.65 -11.55
N SER A 130 12.54 1.16 -12.56
CA SER A 130 13.62 0.19 -12.39
C SER A 130 14.95 0.84 -12.76
N THR A 131 15.53 1.51 -11.78
CA THR A 131 16.99 1.61 -11.70
C THR A 131 17.38 1.79 -10.24
N LYS A 132 17.43 0.69 -9.47
CA LYS A 132 18.43 0.45 -8.41
C LYS A 132 18.30 -0.96 -7.78
N SER A 133 19.36 -1.74 -8.02
CA SER A 133 19.86 -3.01 -7.46
C SER A 133 19.03 -3.85 -6.46
N ALA A 134 18.92 -5.15 -6.78
CA ALA A 134 18.45 -6.26 -5.94
C ALA A 134 19.12 -6.40 -4.55
N HIS A 135 20.19 -5.65 -4.27
CA HIS A 135 20.88 -5.69 -2.97
C HIS A 135 20.15 -4.92 -1.87
N GLN A 136 19.38 -3.87 -2.18
CA GLN A 136 18.57 -3.16 -1.17
C GLN A 136 17.31 -3.93 -0.76
N GLU A 137 16.84 -4.86 -1.58
CA GLU A 137 15.62 -5.63 -1.29
C GLU A 137 15.78 -6.56 -0.08
N LYS A 138 17.02 -7.01 0.23
CA LYS A 138 17.26 -7.94 1.34
C LYS A 138 17.33 -7.28 2.71
N ASP A 139 17.86 -6.06 2.79
CA ASP A 139 18.08 -5.39 4.08
C ASP A 139 16.78 -4.76 4.61
N ASP A 140 15.96 -4.17 3.73
CA ASP A 140 14.70 -3.52 4.11
C ASP A 140 13.56 -4.54 4.39
N SER A 141 13.69 -5.81 3.97
CA SER A 141 12.57 -6.76 4.03
C SER A 141 12.31 -7.31 5.43
N ALA A 142 13.34 -7.57 6.22
CA ALA A 142 13.16 -8.19 7.53
C ALA A 142 12.40 -7.27 8.50
N GLU A 143 12.65 -5.97 8.41
CA GLU A 143 11.95 -4.98 9.22
C GLU A 143 10.50 -4.81 8.77
N LEU A 144 10.25 -4.63 7.47
CA LEU A 144 8.88 -4.54 6.93
C LEU A 144 8.07 -5.81 7.25
N ASP A 145 8.70 -6.97 7.21
CA ASP A 145 8.07 -8.24 7.58
C ASP A 145 7.66 -8.27 9.07
N ALA A 146 8.50 -7.75 9.96
CA ALA A 146 8.19 -7.68 11.38
C ALA A 146 7.03 -6.70 11.67
N ILE A 147 7.04 -5.52 11.04
CA ILE A 147 5.97 -4.53 11.15
C ILE A 147 4.66 -5.12 10.62
N TYR A 148 4.72 -5.74 9.44
CA TYR A 148 3.56 -6.38 8.82
C TYR A 148 2.96 -7.48 9.70
N ALA A 149 3.82 -8.34 10.27
CA ALA A 149 3.40 -9.41 11.17
C ALA A 149 2.69 -8.87 12.41
N GLU A 150 3.14 -7.74 12.96
CA GLU A 150 2.48 -7.09 14.11
C GLU A 150 1.11 -6.52 13.72
N MET A 151 1.03 -5.77 12.62
CA MET A 151 -0.24 -5.22 12.13
C MET A 151 -1.27 -6.30 11.87
N LYS A 152 -0.86 -7.42 11.27
CA LYS A 152 -1.78 -8.53 10.96
C LYS A 152 -2.41 -9.14 12.22
N ARG A 153 -1.75 -9.05 13.39
CA ARG A 153 -2.31 -9.54 14.66
C ARG A 153 -3.41 -8.64 15.21
N SER A 154 -3.38 -7.34 14.92
CA SER A 154 -4.37 -6.37 15.40
C SER A 154 -5.53 -6.12 14.42
N MET A 155 -5.55 -6.80 13.27
CA MET A 155 -6.60 -6.62 12.27
C MET A 155 -7.95 -7.21 12.68
N ASP A 156 -8.97 -6.35 12.69
CA ASP A 156 -10.37 -6.73 12.60
C ASP A 156 -10.86 -6.53 11.16
N ILE A 157 -11.00 -7.64 10.42
CA ILE A 157 -11.46 -7.64 9.03
C ILE A 157 -12.88 -7.07 8.90
N GLY A 158 -13.74 -7.24 9.91
CA GLY A 158 -15.08 -6.65 9.92
C GLY A 158 -15.04 -5.13 10.01
N ALA A 159 -14.18 -4.59 10.88
CA ALA A 159 -13.96 -3.16 11.01
C ALA A 159 -13.35 -2.55 9.72
N ILE A 160 -12.36 -3.22 9.14
CA ILE A 160 -11.77 -2.84 7.84
C ILE A 160 -12.83 -2.79 6.75
N ASN A 161 -13.68 -3.80 6.65
CA ASN A 161 -14.74 -3.84 5.65
C ASN A 161 -15.69 -2.66 5.80
N LYS A 162 -16.13 -2.39 7.02
CA LYS A 162 -17.01 -1.26 7.33
C LYS A 162 -16.38 0.08 6.96
N ALA A 163 -15.09 0.27 7.27
CA ALA A 163 -14.37 1.50 6.94
C ALA A 163 -14.25 1.70 5.42
N LEU A 164 -13.87 0.66 4.67
CA LEU A 164 -13.74 0.71 3.22
C LEU A 164 -15.08 0.86 2.48
N ASP A 165 -16.17 0.35 3.05
CA ASP A 165 -17.53 0.54 2.51
C ASP A 165 -18.06 1.96 2.75
N ALA A 166 -17.58 2.65 3.78
CA ALA A 166 -17.89 4.05 4.02
C ALA A 166 -17.25 4.98 2.98
N VAL A 167 -16.19 4.54 2.31
CA VAL A 167 -15.53 5.25 1.22
C VAL A 167 -16.37 5.14 -0.06
N LYS A 168 -17.21 6.15 -0.32
CA LYS A 168 -18.10 6.22 -1.50
C LYS A 168 -17.49 7.09 -2.61
N PHE A 169 -17.45 6.57 -3.84
CA PHE A 169 -17.09 7.28 -5.08
C PHE A 169 -17.99 6.84 -6.23
#